data_AF-A0A397S725-F1
#
_entry.id   AF-A0A397S725-F1
#
_cell.length_a   1.000
_cell.length_b   1.000
_cell.length_c   1.000
_cell.angle_alpha   90.00
_cell.angle_beta   90.00
_cell.angle_gamma   90.00
#
_symmetry.space_group_name_H-M   'P 1'
#
loop_
_entity.id
_entity.type
_entity.pdbx_description
1 polymer ?
#
loop_
_entity_poly.entity_id
_entity_poly.type
_entity_poly.pdbx_seq_one_letter_code
_entity_poly.pdbx_strand_id
1 'polypeptide(L)'
;MKEIICLVDDEDLAGVIWTQEFKVDLPIVVDTSQQPFSSWTFPQIKTLFGLTADSYIDLPRFDGKLADTANYEKILEHVLEDIAMKHKTCIHVTNANEATRREFISSVLHGVASCYDGEVKVCPEYELPGSHGKGPVDWVIKIGDTIIVVTEAKREDINQGVGQNAIQLQASSQRDKKKRTYNEALREDLMYGIVSTGVDWVIIKLVTTGGMLRYY
;
A
#
# COMPACT_ATOMS: atom_id res chain seq x y z
N MET A 1 14.44 -23.11 -7.33
CA MET A 1 14.41 -22.92 -8.79
C MET A 1 15.47 -21.87 -9.10
N LYS A 2 16.57 -22.24 -9.78
CA LYS A 2 17.59 -21.27 -10.21
C LYS A 2 17.14 -20.73 -11.56
N GLU A 3 16.80 -19.46 -11.64
CA GLU A 3 16.67 -18.78 -12.93
C GLU A 3 18.08 -18.60 -13.50
N ILE A 4 18.31 -19.20 -14.67
CA ILE A 4 19.51 -18.99 -15.47
C ILE A 4 19.11 -17.98 -16.54
N ILE A 5 19.63 -16.77 -16.44
CA ILE A 5 19.45 -15.72 -17.45
C ILE A 5 20.63 -15.85 -18.40
N CYS A 6 20.40 -16.37 -19.61
CA CYS A 6 21.40 -16.38 -20.68
C CYS A 6 21.54 -14.96 -21.23
N LEU A 7 22.73 -14.37 -21.10
CA LEU A 7 22.98 -12.99 -21.51
C LEU A 7 23.54 -12.87 -22.93
N VAL A 8 23.95 -13.99 -23.56
CA VAL A 8 24.59 -13.99 -24.88
C VAL A 8 24.25 -15.30 -25.62
N ASP A 9 23.68 -15.19 -26.82
CA ASP A 9 23.42 -16.32 -27.74
C ASP A 9 24.57 -16.52 -28.75
N ASP A 10 25.64 -15.76 -28.59
CA ASP A 10 26.81 -15.74 -29.47
C ASP A 10 27.92 -16.65 -28.90
N GLU A 11 28.13 -17.81 -29.53
CA GLU A 11 29.15 -18.79 -29.14
C GLU A 11 30.57 -18.21 -29.19
N ASP A 12 30.85 -17.22 -30.04
CA ASP A 12 32.17 -16.60 -30.16
C ASP A 12 32.47 -15.71 -28.93
N LEU A 13 31.46 -15.02 -28.40
CA LEU A 13 31.61 -14.18 -27.20
C LEU A 13 31.77 -15.03 -25.93
N ALA A 14 31.08 -16.17 -25.86
CA ALA A 14 31.25 -17.13 -24.76
C ALA A 14 32.68 -17.70 -24.74
N GLY A 15 33.25 -18.01 -25.91
CA GLY A 15 34.65 -18.42 -26.03
C GLY A 15 35.63 -17.38 -25.48
N VAL A 16 35.42 -16.10 -25.76
CA VAL A 16 36.31 -15.02 -25.31
C VAL A 16 36.26 -14.80 -23.79
N ILE A 17 35.08 -14.89 -23.17
CA ILE A 17 34.91 -14.68 -21.72
C ILE A 17 35.55 -15.81 -20.90
N TRP A 18 35.54 -17.05 -21.40
CA TRP A 18 35.92 -18.23 -20.62
C TRP A 18 37.31 -18.82 -20.96
N THR A 19 38.00 -18.35 -22.01
CA THR A 19 39.30 -18.93 -22.44
C THR A 19 40.52 -18.05 -22.18
N GLN A 20 40.35 -16.77 -21.88
CA GLN A 20 41.47 -15.89 -21.53
C GLN A 20 41.37 -15.46 -20.06
N GLU A 21 42.51 -15.40 -19.36
CA GLU A 21 42.64 -14.85 -18.00
C GLU A 21 42.38 -13.33 -17.94
N PHE A 22 41.45 -12.81 -18.75
CA PHE A 22 40.96 -11.45 -18.61
C PHE A 22 39.97 -11.42 -17.44
N LYS A 23 40.47 -11.07 -16.26
CA LYS A 23 39.62 -10.53 -15.18
C LYS A 23 39.07 -9.18 -15.63
N VAL A 24 37.97 -9.20 -16.36
CA VAL A 24 37.17 -8.01 -16.62
C VAL A 24 36.18 -7.90 -15.47
N ASP A 25 36.29 -6.86 -14.66
CA ASP A 25 35.21 -6.50 -13.76
C ASP A 25 34.03 -6.06 -14.63
N LEU A 26 32.96 -6.86 -14.68
CA LEU A 26 31.70 -6.49 -15.31
C LEU A 26 30.80 -5.82 -14.27
N PRO A 27 30.72 -4.48 -14.22
CA PRO A 27 29.72 -3.81 -13.39
C PRO A 27 28.35 -3.99 -14.05
N ILE A 28 27.53 -4.86 -13.48
CA ILE A 28 26.09 -4.90 -13.80
C ILE A 28 25.43 -3.78 -13.01
N VAL A 29 25.05 -2.70 -13.70
CA VAL A 29 24.25 -1.62 -13.11
C VAL A 29 22.79 -1.91 -13.40
N VAL A 30 22.02 -2.23 -12.36
CA VAL A 30 20.56 -2.35 -12.45
C VAL A 30 19.97 -0.99 -12.13
N ASP A 31 19.61 -0.24 -13.16
CA ASP A 31 18.89 1.02 -13.00
C ASP A 31 17.41 0.72 -12.73
N THR A 32 16.92 1.11 -11.55
CA THR A 32 15.54 0.82 -11.14
C THR A 32 14.76 2.12 -11.07
N SER A 33 13.58 2.15 -11.69
CA SER A 33 12.64 3.27 -11.55
C SER A 33 12.00 3.34 -10.16
N GLN A 34 12.38 2.45 -9.23
CA GLN A 34 11.86 2.43 -7.87
C GLN A 34 12.28 3.69 -7.10
N GLN A 35 11.31 4.32 -6.46
CA GLN A 35 11.53 5.43 -5.55
C GLN A 35 10.88 5.16 -4.19
N PRO A 36 11.26 5.86 -3.11
CA PRO A 36 10.52 5.77 -1.85
C PRO A 36 9.04 6.07 -2.08
N PHE A 37 8.13 5.38 -1.38
CA PHE A 37 6.70 5.62 -1.55
C PHE A 37 6.32 7.09 -1.32
N SER A 38 6.98 7.77 -0.39
CA SER A 38 6.75 9.18 -0.07
C SER A 38 7.15 10.17 -1.17
N SER A 39 7.88 9.75 -2.21
CA SER A 39 8.18 10.62 -3.36
C SER A 39 7.04 10.68 -4.39
N TRP A 40 6.03 9.83 -4.26
CA TRP A 40 4.91 9.75 -5.19
C TRP A 40 3.80 10.74 -4.81
N THR A 41 3.36 11.48 -5.81
CA THR A 41 2.32 12.52 -5.72
C THR A 41 1.14 12.20 -6.64
N PHE A 42 0.01 12.87 -6.42
CA PHE A 42 -1.17 12.69 -7.26
C PHE A 42 -0.91 12.93 -8.76
N PRO A 43 -0.23 14.00 -9.19
CA PRO A 43 0.07 14.22 -10.62
C PRO A 43 0.93 13.11 -11.26
N GLN A 44 1.86 12.54 -10.49
CA GLN A 44 2.68 11.41 -10.97
C GLN A 44 1.84 10.16 -11.18
N ILE A 45 0.96 9.80 -10.23
CA ILE A 45 0.08 8.64 -10.39
C ILE A 45 -0.96 8.87 -11.49
N LYS A 46 -1.42 10.11 -11.67
CA LYS A 46 -2.32 10.49 -12.77
C LYS A 46 -1.70 10.11 -14.11
N THR A 47 -0.44 10.50 -14.29
CA THR A 47 0.31 10.22 -15.51
C THR A 47 0.62 8.72 -15.64
N LEU A 48 1.08 8.08 -14.56
CA LEU A 48 1.48 6.67 -14.57
C LEU A 48 0.31 5.72 -14.86
N PHE A 49 -0.87 5.99 -14.30
CA PHE A 49 -2.05 5.14 -14.44
C PHE A 49 -3.09 5.67 -15.42
N GLY A 50 -2.80 6.77 -16.13
CA GLY A 50 -3.70 7.36 -17.11
C GLY A 50 -5.01 7.86 -16.51
N LEU A 51 -4.98 8.41 -15.29
CA LEU A 51 -6.17 8.95 -14.63
C LEU A 51 -6.58 10.27 -15.28
N THR A 52 -7.88 10.53 -15.36
CA THR A 52 -8.41 11.80 -15.86
C THR A 52 -8.51 12.87 -14.77
N ALA A 53 -8.66 12.45 -13.50
CA ALA A 53 -8.78 13.31 -12.33
C ALA A 53 -7.51 14.12 -12.05
N ASP A 54 -7.65 15.36 -11.61
CA ASP A 54 -6.53 16.23 -11.18
C ASP A 54 -6.24 16.12 -9.68
N SER A 55 -7.24 15.71 -8.90
CA SER A 55 -7.15 15.49 -7.46
C SER A 55 -7.94 14.25 -7.04
N TYR A 56 -7.67 13.73 -5.84
CA TYR A 56 -8.42 12.59 -5.29
C TYR A 56 -9.93 12.85 -5.18
N ILE A 57 -10.35 14.10 -4.99
CA ILE A 57 -11.78 14.49 -4.89
C ILE A 57 -12.53 14.24 -6.20
N ASP A 58 -11.81 14.30 -7.32
CA ASP A 58 -12.36 14.14 -8.67
C ASP A 58 -12.35 12.67 -9.14
N LEU A 59 -11.86 11.75 -8.30
CA LEU A 59 -11.96 10.32 -8.58
C LEU A 59 -13.42 9.86 -8.54
N PRO A 60 -13.79 8.85 -9.35
CA PRO A 60 -15.13 8.29 -9.31
C PRO A 60 -15.43 7.72 -7.93
N ARG A 61 -16.48 8.19 -7.26
CA ARG A 61 -16.85 7.67 -5.94
C ARG A 61 -17.41 6.26 -6.05
N PHE A 62 -17.17 5.45 -5.03
CA PHE A 62 -17.84 4.18 -4.83
C PHE A 62 -18.78 4.24 -3.63
N ASP A 63 -19.91 3.53 -3.71
CA ASP A 63 -20.81 3.37 -2.59
C ASP A 63 -20.29 2.27 -1.65
N GLY A 64 -19.71 2.69 -0.53
CA GLY A 64 -19.34 1.80 0.57
C GLY A 64 -20.59 1.27 1.28
N LYS A 65 -20.64 -0.04 1.54
CA LYS A 65 -21.70 -0.60 2.38
C LYS A 65 -21.42 -0.27 3.85
N LEU A 66 -22.45 0.18 4.55
CA LEU A 66 -22.40 0.31 6.01
C LEU A 66 -22.50 -1.08 6.65
N ALA A 67 -21.63 -1.35 7.62
CA ALA A 67 -21.74 -2.53 8.46
C ALA A 67 -22.71 -2.26 9.61
N ASP A 68 -23.51 -3.25 9.99
CA ASP A 68 -24.31 -3.18 11.21
C ASP A 68 -23.37 -3.30 12.42
N THR A 69 -23.33 -2.26 13.24
CA THR A 69 -22.45 -2.18 14.41
C THR A 69 -23.12 -2.65 15.70
N ALA A 70 -24.37 -3.11 15.67
CA ALA A 70 -25.10 -3.53 16.87
C ALA A 70 -24.35 -4.63 17.66
N ASN A 71 -23.66 -5.53 16.96
CA ASN A 71 -22.89 -6.61 17.58
C ASN A 71 -21.52 -6.15 18.11
N TYR A 72 -21.12 -4.90 17.85
CA TYR A 72 -19.78 -4.37 18.14
C TYR A 72 -19.80 -3.14 19.06
N GLU A 73 -20.92 -2.88 19.74
CA GLU A 73 -21.10 -1.71 20.62
C GLU A 73 -19.99 -1.57 21.66
N LYS A 74 -19.64 -2.67 22.36
CA LYS A 74 -18.54 -2.69 23.34
C LYS A 74 -17.19 -2.33 22.74
N ILE A 75 -16.93 -2.76 21.51
CA ILE A 75 -15.67 -2.45 20.81
C ILE A 75 -15.65 -0.96 20.48
N LEU A 76 -16.77 -0.42 19.99
CA LEU A 76 -16.91 1.00 19.71
C LEU A 76 -16.70 1.85 20.96
N GLU A 77 -17.30 1.47 22.09
CA GLU A 77 -17.10 2.14 23.38
C GLU A 77 -15.62 2.17 23.78
N HIS A 78 -14.92 1.03 23.73
CA HIS A 78 -13.50 0.97 24.03
C HIS A 78 -12.66 1.87 23.11
N VAL A 79 -12.96 1.92 21.80
CA VAL A 79 -12.27 2.80 20.86
C VAL A 79 -12.51 4.27 21.21
N LEU A 80 -13.75 4.64 21.54
CA LEU A 80 -14.10 6.00 21.93
C LEU A 80 -13.42 6.41 23.24
N GLU A 81 -13.34 5.51 24.22
CA GLU A 81 -12.64 5.74 25.48
C GLU A 81 -11.13 5.96 25.29
N ASP A 82 -10.48 5.13 24.45
CA ASP A 82 -9.05 5.29 24.13
C ASP A 82 -8.78 6.62 23.39
N ILE A 83 -9.61 6.97 22.41
CA ILE A 83 -9.53 8.26 21.71
C ILE A 83 -9.74 9.43 22.69
N ALA A 84 -10.73 9.33 23.58
CA ALA A 84 -11.02 10.37 24.56
C ALA A 84 -9.88 10.53 25.58
N MET A 85 -9.21 9.44 25.95
CA MET A 85 -8.02 9.46 26.80
C MET A 85 -6.87 10.19 26.10
N LYS A 86 -6.56 9.80 24.86
CA LYS A 86 -5.52 10.43 24.03
C LYS A 86 -5.80 11.92 23.76
N HIS A 87 -7.06 12.27 23.55
CA HIS A 87 -7.46 13.67 23.39
C HIS A 87 -7.14 14.53 24.62
N LYS A 88 -7.19 13.97 25.84
CA LYS A 88 -6.86 14.68 27.08
C LYS A 88 -5.36 14.77 27.35
N THR A 89 -4.57 13.83 26.85
CA THR A 89 -3.14 13.68 27.19
C THR A 89 -2.19 14.13 26.08
N CYS A 90 -2.65 14.17 24.84
CA CYS A 90 -1.86 14.59 23.69
C CYS A 90 -2.14 16.05 23.27
N ILE A 91 -1.25 16.60 22.45
CA ILE A 91 -1.54 17.82 21.70
C ILE A 91 -2.79 17.56 20.84
N HIS A 92 -3.70 18.54 20.78
CA HIS A 92 -4.92 18.45 19.99
C HIS A 92 -4.61 18.00 18.55
N VAL A 93 -5.36 17.01 18.05
CA VAL A 93 -5.07 16.30 16.80
C VAL A 93 -4.85 17.24 15.61
N THR A 94 -5.56 18.36 15.53
CA THR A 94 -5.43 19.35 14.45
C THR A 94 -4.07 20.08 14.43
N ASN A 95 -3.40 20.18 15.58
CA ASN A 95 -2.09 20.82 15.73
C ASN A 95 -0.96 19.80 15.89
N ALA A 96 -1.31 18.51 15.93
CA ALA A 96 -0.39 17.43 16.19
C ALA A 96 0.44 17.10 14.95
N ASN A 97 1.66 16.62 15.18
CA ASN A 97 2.50 16.05 14.12
C ASN A 97 1.92 14.70 13.65
N GLU A 98 2.50 14.15 12.59
CA GLU A 98 2.04 12.88 12.02
C GLU A 98 2.11 11.73 13.05
N ALA A 99 3.21 11.62 13.80
CA ALA A 99 3.39 10.57 14.80
C ALA A 99 2.28 10.57 15.87
N THR A 100 1.89 11.74 16.40
CA THR A 100 0.78 11.84 17.34
C THR A 100 -0.57 11.55 16.68
N ARG A 101 -0.79 11.94 15.42
CA ARG A 101 -2.02 11.59 14.68
C ARG A 101 -2.15 10.07 14.49
N ARG A 102 -1.02 9.37 14.28
CA ARG A 102 -0.99 7.90 14.16
C ARG A 102 -1.55 7.21 15.40
N GLU A 103 -1.38 7.77 16.60
CA GLU A 103 -1.94 7.18 17.83
C GLU A 103 -3.48 7.11 17.81
N PHE A 104 -4.13 8.13 17.23
CA PHE A 104 -5.59 8.18 17.08
C PHE A 104 -6.06 7.24 15.96
N ILE A 105 -5.36 7.25 14.83
CA ILE A 105 -5.64 6.37 13.68
C ILE A 105 -5.56 4.90 14.13
N SER A 106 -4.48 4.56 14.86
CA SER A 106 -4.22 3.22 15.37
C SER A 106 -5.36 2.68 16.24
N SER A 107 -5.96 3.52 17.10
CA SER A 107 -7.14 3.15 17.91
C SER A 107 -8.29 2.62 17.04
N VAL A 108 -8.60 3.33 15.96
CA VAL A 108 -9.69 2.96 15.05
C VAL A 108 -9.34 1.68 14.28
N LEU A 109 -8.12 1.59 13.74
CA LEU A 109 -7.69 0.42 12.98
C LEU A 109 -7.73 -0.87 13.82
N HIS A 110 -7.17 -0.82 15.04
CA HIS A 110 -7.18 -1.96 15.95
C HIS A 110 -8.58 -2.28 16.46
N GLY A 111 -9.40 -1.27 16.73
CA GLY A 111 -10.81 -1.43 17.09
C GLY A 111 -11.57 -2.21 16.03
N VAL A 112 -11.55 -1.75 14.77
CA VAL A 112 -12.23 -2.41 13.65
C VAL A 112 -11.69 -3.82 13.42
N ALA A 113 -10.37 -4.04 13.47
CA ALA A 113 -9.79 -5.37 13.30
C ALA A 113 -10.19 -6.33 14.42
N SER A 114 -10.40 -5.84 15.64
CA SER A 114 -10.82 -6.66 16.79
C SER A 114 -12.22 -7.27 16.62
N CYS A 115 -13.07 -6.69 15.77
CA CYS A 115 -14.39 -7.22 15.43
C CYS A 115 -14.35 -8.59 14.72
N TYR A 116 -13.17 -9.05 14.29
CA TYR A 116 -12.96 -10.28 13.53
C TYR A 116 -12.18 -11.34 14.32
N ASP A 117 -12.23 -11.31 15.66
CA ASP A 117 -11.71 -12.34 16.57
C ASP A 117 -10.27 -12.82 16.25
N GLY A 118 -9.45 -11.89 15.77
CA GLY A 118 -8.04 -12.12 15.46
C GLY A 118 -7.77 -12.74 14.07
N GLU A 119 -8.76 -12.98 13.24
CA GLU A 119 -8.57 -13.38 11.82
C GLU A 119 -7.96 -12.24 11.00
N VAL A 120 -8.37 -11.01 11.27
CA VAL A 120 -7.83 -9.79 10.68
C VAL A 120 -6.67 -9.28 11.54
N LYS A 121 -5.54 -8.98 10.91
CA LYS A 121 -4.34 -8.45 11.57
C LYS A 121 -3.99 -7.06 11.03
N VAL A 122 -3.75 -6.13 11.95
CA VAL A 122 -3.14 -4.83 11.66
C VAL A 122 -1.63 -4.96 11.88
N CYS A 123 -0.83 -4.62 10.88
CA CYS A 123 0.62 -4.72 10.88
C CYS A 123 1.21 -3.33 10.63
N PRO A 124 1.71 -2.64 11.68
CA PRO A 124 2.38 -1.34 11.50
C PRO A 124 3.74 -1.51 10.79
N GLU A 125 4.20 -0.44 10.13
CA GLU A 125 5.52 -0.34 9.51
C GLU A 125 5.88 -1.55 8.62
N TYR A 126 4.93 -1.95 7.79
CA TYR A 126 5.07 -3.15 6.97
C TYR A 126 5.89 -2.86 5.69
N GLU A 127 7.00 -3.55 5.52
CA GLU A 127 7.87 -3.39 4.35
C GLU A 127 7.22 -3.97 3.08
N LEU A 128 6.98 -3.11 2.09
CA LEU A 128 6.41 -3.50 0.80
C LEU A 128 7.40 -3.28 -0.34
N PRO A 129 7.77 -4.34 -1.07
CA PRO A 129 8.44 -4.21 -2.36
C PRO A 129 7.42 -4.06 -3.49
N GLY A 130 7.52 -2.98 -4.26
CA GLY A 130 6.73 -2.73 -5.46
C GLY A 130 7.60 -2.48 -6.69
N SER A 131 6.99 -2.55 -7.87
CA SER A 131 7.69 -2.24 -9.13
C SER A 131 8.09 -0.77 -9.24
N HIS A 132 7.26 0.14 -8.75
CA HIS A 132 7.47 1.59 -8.82
C HIS A 132 7.89 2.22 -7.49
N GLY A 133 7.63 1.54 -6.38
CA GLY A 133 7.95 2.05 -5.06
C GLY A 133 8.38 0.94 -4.10
N LYS A 134 9.19 1.31 -3.11
CA LYS A 134 9.62 0.41 -2.04
C LYS A 134 9.72 1.19 -0.73
N GLY A 135 9.38 0.51 0.36
CA GLY A 135 9.62 1.00 1.71
C GLY A 135 8.55 0.54 2.70
N PRO A 136 8.60 1.04 3.93
CA PRO A 136 7.57 0.79 4.92
C PRO A 136 6.28 1.52 4.52
N VAL A 137 5.15 0.90 4.82
CA VAL A 137 3.85 1.56 4.87
C VAL A 137 3.39 1.64 6.32
N ASP A 138 2.60 2.66 6.66
CA ASP A 138 2.28 2.91 8.06
C ASP A 138 1.51 1.76 8.69
N TRP A 139 0.51 1.22 7.98
CA TRP A 139 -0.12 -0.04 8.33
C TRP A 139 -0.56 -0.84 7.10
N VAL A 140 -0.47 -2.16 7.23
CA VAL A 140 -1.19 -3.13 6.41
C VAL A 140 -2.26 -3.81 7.26
N ILE A 141 -3.45 -3.97 6.70
CA ILE A 141 -4.47 -4.87 7.23
C ILE A 141 -4.52 -6.11 6.35
N LYS A 142 -4.43 -7.29 6.96
CA LYS A 142 -4.37 -8.57 6.24
C LYS A 142 -5.25 -9.64 6.87
N ILE A 143 -5.71 -10.56 6.04
CA ILE A 143 -6.33 -11.82 6.45
C ILE A 143 -5.37 -12.93 6.06
N GLY A 144 -4.86 -13.66 7.05
CA GLY A 144 -3.73 -14.56 6.88
C GLY A 144 -2.53 -13.80 6.29
N ASP A 145 -2.21 -14.11 5.03
CA ASP A 145 -1.05 -13.59 4.32
C ASP A 145 -1.38 -12.60 3.18
N THR A 146 -2.68 -12.39 2.94
CA THR A 146 -3.24 -11.53 1.89
C THR A 146 -3.53 -10.14 2.45
N ILE A 147 -3.00 -9.12 1.78
CA ILE A 147 -3.18 -7.73 2.15
C ILE A 147 -4.54 -7.28 1.59
N ILE A 148 -5.39 -6.76 2.46
CA ILE A 148 -6.71 -6.26 2.06
C ILE A 148 -6.81 -4.73 2.14
N VAL A 149 -6.06 -4.11 3.05
CA VAL A 149 -6.00 -2.65 3.19
C VAL A 149 -4.56 -2.17 3.39
N VAL A 150 -4.21 -1.05 2.76
CA VAL A 150 -2.97 -0.30 3.04
C VAL A 150 -3.33 1.08 3.57
N THR A 151 -2.81 1.45 4.74
CA THR A 151 -3.11 2.73 5.39
C THR A 151 -1.87 3.61 5.45
N GLU A 152 -2.06 4.90 5.16
CA GLU A 152 -1.06 5.96 5.25
C GLU A 152 -1.62 7.09 6.13
N ALA A 153 -0.88 7.46 7.16
CA ALA A 153 -1.14 8.66 7.95
C ALA A 153 -0.54 9.87 7.25
N LYS A 154 -1.23 11.02 7.36
CA LYS A 154 -0.71 12.31 6.94
C LYS A 154 -0.97 13.35 8.01
N ARG A 155 -0.14 14.38 8.04
CA ARG A 155 -0.44 15.55 8.87
C ARG A 155 -1.59 16.39 8.29
N GLU A 156 -1.55 16.69 6.99
CA GLU A 156 -2.50 17.60 6.34
C GLU A 156 -2.67 17.32 4.83
N ASP A 157 -1.61 16.99 4.09
CA ASP A 157 -1.68 16.79 2.64
C ASP A 157 -2.24 15.40 2.25
N ILE A 158 -3.56 15.29 2.27
CA ILE A 158 -4.30 14.10 1.83
C ILE A 158 -4.01 13.77 0.36
N ASN A 159 -3.82 14.76 -0.51
CA ASN A 159 -3.64 14.51 -1.94
C ASN A 159 -2.29 13.86 -2.23
N GLN A 160 -1.23 14.32 -1.55
CA GLN A 160 0.05 13.61 -1.53
C GLN A 160 -0.13 12.19 -0.97
N GLY A 161 -0.84 12.05 0.16
CA GLY A 161 -1.12 10.74 0.76
C GLY A 161 -1.83 9.78 -0.19
N VAL A 162 -2.80 10.25 -0.98
CA VAL A 162 -3.47 9.44 -2.01
C VAL A 162 -2.51 9.03 -3.13
N GLY A 163 -1.66 9.96 -3.59
CA GLY A 163 -0.62 9.65 -4.58
C GLY A 163 0.32 8.54 -4.12
N GLN A 164 0.84 8.68 -2.89
CA GLN A 164 1.68 7.68 -2.25
C GLN A 164 0.93 6.35 -2.07
N ASN A 165 -0.27 6.38 -1.51
CA ASN A 165 -1.04 5.18 -1.20
C ASN A 165 -1.45 4.41 -2.45
N ALA A 166 -1.75 5.09 -3.56
CA ALA A 166 -2.08 4.43 -4.82
C ALA A 166 -0.95 3.51 -5.34
N ILE A 167 0.31 3.90 -5.16
CA ILE A 167 1.48 3.10 -5.53
C ILE A 167 1.68 1.94 -4.54
N GLN A 168 1.43 2.17 -3.25
CA GLN A 168 1.47 1.11 -2.23
C GLN A 168 0.39 0.04 -2.48
N LEU A 169 -0.81 0.43 -2.93
CA LEU A 169 -1.88 -0.48 -3.33
C LEU A 169 -1.51 -1.30 -4.55
N GLN A 170 -0.89 -0.66 -5.55
CA GLN A 170 -0.40 -1.35 -6.74
C GLN A 170 0.69 -2.38 -6.37
N ALA A 171 1.64 -2.00 -5.51
CA ALA A 171 2.68 -2.90 -5.02
C ALA A 171 2.10 -4.10 -4.27
N SER A 172 1.12 -3.85 -3.40
CA SER A 172 0.43 -4.88 -2.62
C SER A 172 -0.37 -5.83 -3.52
N SER A 173 -1.08 -5.31 -4.52
CA SER A 173 -1.79 -6.13 -5.51
C SER A 173 -0.83 -7.04 -6.29
N GLN A 174 0.32 -6.51 -6.73
CA GLN A 174 1.34 -7.31 -7.41
C GLN A 174 1.91 -8.43 -6.52
N ARG A 175 2.17 -8.13 -5.24
CA ARG A 175 2.63 -9.10 -4.26
C ARG A 175 1.62 -10.24 -4.09
N ASP A 176 0.35 -9.89 -3.92
CA ASP A 176 -0.69 -10.88 -3.63
C ASP A 176 -1.01 -11.75 -4.86
N LYS A 177 -0.95 -11.19 -6.07
CA LYS A 177 -1.06 -11.97 -7.32
C LYS A 177 0.01 -13.05 -7.46
N LYS A 178 1.26 -12.75 -7.10
CA LYS A 178 2.37 -13.73 -7.15
C LYS A 178 2.13 -14.96 -6.27
N LYS A 179 1.21 -14.88 -5.30
CA LYS A 179 0.88 -15.99 -4.40
C LYS A 179 -0.33 -16.82 -4.87
N ARG A 180 -1.04 -16.41 -5.92
CA ARG A 180 -2.28 -17.05 -6.35
C ARG A 180 -2.05 -18.14 -7.40
N THR A 181 -3.00 -19.08 -7.45
CA THR A 181 -3.07 -20.07 -8.53
C THR A 181 -3.64 -19.43 -9.81
N TYR A 182 -3.35 -20.03 -10.99
CA TYR A 182 -3.76 -19.49 -12.30
C TYR A 182 -5.27 -19.17 -12.40
N ASN A 183 -6.13 -20.02 -11.83
CA ASN A 183 -7.58 -19.84 -11.85
C ASN A 183 -8.07 -18.69 -10.94
N GLU A 184 -7.32 -18.34 -9.90
CA GLU A 184 -7.64 -17.23 -8.98
C GLU A 184 -7.12 -15.88 -9.51
N ALA A 185 -6.11 -15.88 -10.38
CA ALA A 185 -5.53 -14.69 -10.99
C ALA A 185 -6.44 -14.06 -12.09
N LEU A 186 -7.46 -14.80 -12.56
CA LEU A 186 -8.45 -14.32 -13.52
C LEU A 186 -9.64 -13.60 -12.86
N ARG A 187 -9.73 -13.60 -11.52
CA ARG A 187 -10.77 -12.86 -10.80
C ARG A 187 -10.40 -11.38 -10.66
N GLU A 188 -11.41 -10.54 -10.48
CA GLU A 188 -11.20 -9.14 -10.11
C GLU A 188 -10.50 -9.07 -8.75
N ASP A 189 -9.36 -8.38 -8.72
CA ASP A 189 -8.65 -8.12 -7.48
C ASP A 189 -9.10 -6.81 -6.90
N LEU A 190 -9.52 -6.89 -5.63
CA LEU A 190 -10.01 -5.77 -4.87
C LEU A 190 -9.09 -5.51 -3.70
N MET A 191 -8.67 -4.26 -3.55
CA MET A 191 -7.88 -3.78 -2.42
C MET A 191 -8.34 -2.39 -2.03
N TYR A 192 -8.18 -2.05 -0.75
CA TYR A 192 -8.55 -0.74 -0.25
C TYR A 192 -7.33 0.02 0.28
N GLY A 193 -7.33 1.32 0.05
CA GLY A 193 -6.42 2.28 0.63
C GLY A 193 -7.12 3.11 1.70
N ILE A 194 -6.40 3.51 2.73
CA ILE A 194 -6.86 4.53 3.67
C ILE A 194 -5.77 5.60 3.75
N VAL A 195 -6.17 6.84 3.56
CA VAL A 195 -5.31 8.01 3.85
C VAL A 195 -6.02 8.81 4.92
N SER A 196 -5.35 9.04 6.05
CA SER A 196 -5.98 9.71 7.19
C SER A 196 -5.10 10.75 7.84
N THR A 197 -5.71 11.84 8.28
CA THR A 197 -5.09 12.83 9.18
C THR A 197 -5.41 12.61 10.65
N GLY A 198 -6.11 11.52 10.97
CA GLY A 198 -6.75 11.29 12.26
C GLY A 198 -8.07 12.05 12.45
N VAL A 199 -8.31 13.09 11.65
CA VAL A 199 -9.58 13.84 11.60
C VAL A 199 -10.33 13.50 10.32
N ASP A 200 -9.65 13.64 9.19
CA ASP A 200 -10.19 13.30 7.88
C ASP A 200 -9.73 11.89 7.48
N TRP A 201 -10.62 11.17 6.80
CA TRP A 201 -10.39 9.80 6.34
C TRP A 201 -10.85 9.68 4.90
N VAL A 202 -9.93 9.33 4.01
CA VAL A 202 -10.22 9.01 2.61
C VAL A 202 -9.99 7.53 2.40
N ILE A 203 -11.02 6.83 1.94
CA ILE A 203 -10.94 5.43 1.57
C ILE A 203 -10.85 5.37 0.05
N ILE A 204 -9.80 4.73 -0.45
CA ILE A 204 -9.55 4.52 -1.87
C ILE A 204 -9.86 3.06 -2.18
N LYS A 205 -10.48 2.78 -3.30
CA LYS A 205 -10.72 1.41 -3.77
C LYS A 205 -9.93 1.17 -5.05
N LEU A 206 -9.07 0.16 -5.04
CA LEU A 206 -8.36 -0.33 -6.21
C LEU A 206 -9.03 -1.60 -6.74
N VAL A 207 -9.47 -1.55 -7.99
CA VAL A 207 -9.94 -2.72 -8.74
C VAL A 207 -8.91 -3.03 -9.84
N THR A 208 -8.45 -4.28 -9.88
CA THR A 208 -7.58 -4.75 -10.96
C THR A 208 -8.29 -5.81 -11.79
N THR A 209 -8.48 -5.52 -13.08
CA THR A 209 -9.14 -6.44 -14.04
C THR A 209 -8.25 -6.57 -15.27
N GLY A 210 -7.79 -7.79 -15.58
CA GLY A 210 -6.94 -8.04 -16.76
C GLY A 210 -5.63 -7.24 -16.79
N GLY A 211 -5.11 -6.84 -15.63
CA GLY A 211 -3.90 -6.02 -15.50
C GLY A 211 -4.13 -4.50 -15.51
N MET A 212 -5.34 -4.04 -15.84
CA MET A 212 -5.71 -2.63 -15.77
C MET A 212 -6.14 -2.25 -14.35
N LEU A 213 -5.63 -1.12 -13.85
CA LEU A 213 -5.92 -0.56 -12.53
C LEU A 213 -7.01 0.50 -12.63
N ARG A 214 -7.99 0.46 -11.72
CA ARG A 214 -9.01 1.51 -11.57
C ARG A 214 -9.10 1.94 -10.12
N TYR A 215 -8.96 3.23 -9.89
CA TYR A 215 -9.05 3.86 -8.57
C TYR A 215 -10.39 4.58 -8.42
N TYR A 216 -11.01 4.42 -7.25
CA TYR A 216 -12.25 5.05 -6.83
C TYR A 216 -12.08 5.65 -5.43
#